data_AF-A0A3N0VA07-F1
#
_entry.id   AF-A0A3N0VA07-F1
#
_cell.length_a   1.000
_cell.length_b   1.000
_cell.length_c   1.000
_cell.angle_alpha   90.00
_cell.angle_beta   90.00
_cell.angle_gamma   90.00
#
_symmetry.space_group_name_H-M   'P 1'
#
loop_
_entity.id
_entity.type
_entity.pdbx_description
1 polymer ?
#
loop_
_entity_poly.entity_id
_entity_poly.type
_entity_poly.pdbx_seq_one_letter_code
_entity_poly.pdbx_strand_id
1 'polypeptide(L)'
;MPPTLDELDAPKPAQTQADRPILSSPWPRHLGDAAFERVVMTLIAIGAFLPYFPINHLTLSLPAQDLRGTIDRLIPFNPTWELVYVSIYFYLFVLVFYIRDAHLFRRTVLSFVVIQFTCFAVFLAYPVGIERPTNLRPDSHFLEWGLALNYALDQPRNLFPSLHLANAFMASLLLLRVQPRVGAVAIAWAVLIGYSTMAARHHAFADVVAGVAVALLTDRLIVAPAVAGRRDQALLNPPQTALAVIAIYPITVLALYLLWRAGWQPFTWPAAG
;
A
#
# COMPACT_ATOMS: atom_id res chain seq x y z
N MET A 1 -41.59 -36.06 34.99
CA MET A 1 -40.90 -37.36 34.85
C MET A 1 -39.41 -37.09 34.95
N PRO A 2 -38.67 -37.77 35.84
CA PRO A 2 -37.21 -37.69 35.84
C PRO A 2 -36.65 -38.42 34.61
N PRO A 3 -35.49 -38.00 34.06
CA PRO A 3 -34.87 -38.65 32.92
C PRO A 3 -34.48 -40.09 33.29
N THR A 4 -34.53 -40.99 32.32
CA THR A 4 -34.10 -42.39 32.51
C THR A 4 -32.57 -42.48 32.51
N LEU A 5 -32.02 -43.45 33.24
CA LEU A 5 -30.57 -43.62 33.43
C LEU A 5 -29.79 -43.82 32.11
N ASP A 6 -30.46 -44.18 31.01
CA ASP A 6 -29.86 -44.35 29.68
C ASP A 6 -29.56 -43.02 28.95
N GLU A 7 -30.15 -41.89 29.36
CA GLU A 7 -29.87 -40.58 28.75
C GLU A 7 -28.59 -39.90 29.27
N LEU A 8 -27.98 -40.42 30.34
CA LEU A 8 -26.80 -39.84 30.97
C LEU A 8 -25.47 -40.35 30.38
N ASP A 9 -25.49 -41.44 29.60
CA ASP A 9 -24.31 -42.11 29.04
C ASP A 9 -24.17 -42.00 27.51
N ALA A 10 -24.96 -41.15 26.85
CA ALA A 10 -24.79 -40.91 25.42
C ALA A 10 -23.43 -40.22 25.14
N PRO A 11 -22.54 -40.81 24.31
CA PRO A 11 -21.27 -40.17 23.97
C PRO A 11 -21.53 -38.86 23.24
N LYS A 12 -21.04 -37.75 23.81
CA LYS A 12 -21.09 -36.43 23.17
C LYS A 12 -20.45 -36.53 21.77
N PRO A 13 -21.09 -35.97 20.73
CA PRO A 13 -20.51 -35.98 19.39
C PRO A 13 -19.11 -35.37 19.44
N ALA A 14 -18.13 -36.09 18.90
CA ALA A 14 -16.75 -35.64 18.81
C ALA A 14 -16.72 -34.29 18.08
N GLN A 15 -16.27 -33.24 18.77
CA GLN A 15 -16.01 -31.95 18.16
C GLN A 15 -14.91 -32.14 17.12
N THR A 16 -15.28 -32.08 15.85
CA THR A 16 -14.33 -32.09 14.73
C THR A 16 -13.33 -30.95 14.91
N GLN A 17 -12.04 -31.29 14.88
CA GLN A 17 -10.91 -30.37 15.07
C GLN A 17 -10.83 -29.23 14.01
N ALA A 18 -11.71 -29.24 13.02
CA ALA A 18 -11.82 -28.25 11.94
C ALA A 18 -12.44 -26.90 12.36
N ASP A 19 -13.09 -26.81 13.53
CA ASP A 19 -13.80 -25.59 13.97
C ASP A 19 -12.98 -24.67 14.88
N ARG A 20 -11.67 -24.88 15.03
CA ARG A 20 -10.83 -23.94 15.79
C ARG A 20 -10.38 -22.79 14.87
N PRO A 21 -10.91 -21.56 15.03
CA PRO A 21 -10.41 -20.43 14.28
C PRO A 21 -8.94 -20.22 14.66
N ILE A 22 -8.05 -20.30 13.67
CA ILE A 22 -6.60 -20.19 13.85
C ILE A 22 -6.19 -18.86 14.51
N LEU A 23 -7.09 -17.87 14.55
CA LEU A 23 -6.99 -16.65 15.36
C LEU A 23 -8.38 -16.20 15.85
N SER A 24 -8.91 -16.75 16.95
CA SER A 24 -9.95 -16.04 17.71
C SER A 24 -9.34 -14.79 18.32
N SER A 25 -9.88 -13.62 17.96
CA SER A 25 -9.48 -12.32 18.53
C SER A 25 -9.50 -12.36 20.07
N PRO A 26 -8.43 -11.94 20.77
CA PRO A 26 -8.45 -11.85 22.24
C PRO A 26 -9.21 -10.62 22.77
N TRP A 27 -9.75 -9.74 21.91
CA TRP A 27 -10.27 -8.43 22.32
C TRP A 27 -11.80 -8.35 22.47
N PRO A 28 -12.33 -7.54 23.42
CA PRO A 28 -13.74 -7.55 23.88
C PRO A 28 -14.72 -6.69 23.06
N ARG A 29 -15.98 -6.69 23.52
CA ARG A 29 -17.25 -6.43 22.80
C ARG A 29 -17.78 -4.98 22.92
N HIS A 30 -16.91 -3.99 23.15
CA HIS A 30 -17.28 -2.57 23.26
C HIS A 30 -16.67 -1.70 22.15
N LEU A 31 -17.36 -0.64 21.73
CA LEU A 31 -16.93 0.26 20.65
C LEU A 31 -15.54 0.88 20.89
N GLY A 32 -15.14 1.10 22.15
CA GLY A 32 -13.83 1.62 22.53
C GLY A 32 -12.68 0.67 22.19
N ASP A 33 -12.87 -0.64 22.35
CA ASP A 33 -11.85 -1.65 22.11
C ASP A 33 -11.51 -1.77 20.61
N ALA A 34 -12.55 -1.72 19.76
CA ALA A 34 -12.38 -1.77 18.31
C ALA A 34 -11.69 -0.52 17.73
N ALA A 35 -11.98 0.66 18.29
CA ALA A 35 -11.32 1.91 17.89
C ALA A 35 -9.84 1.90 18.34
N PHE A 36 -9.57 1.50 19.58
CA PHE A 36 -8.21 1.37 20.10
C PHE A 36 -7.38 0.39 19.27
N GLU A 37 -7.93 -0.79 18.99
CA GLU A 37 -7.26 -1.79 18.17
C GLU A 37 -6.95 -1.27 16.76
N ARG A 38 -7.89 -0.56 16.13
CA ARG A 38 -7.66 0.04 14.82
C ARG A 38 -6.52 1.05 14.84
N VAL A 39 -6.43 1.88 15.88
CA VAL A 39 -5.31 2.81 16.06
C VAL A 39 -4.00 2.04 16.19
N VAL A 40 -3.94 1.03 17.06
CA VAL A 40 -2.74 0.20 17.26
C VAL A 40 -2.31 -0.47 15.95
N MET A 41 -3.24 -1.07 15.22
CA MET A 41 -2.95 -1.73 13.93
C MET A 41 -2.47 -0.74 12.86
N THR A 42 -3.02 0.47 12.85
CA THR A 42 -2.55 1.55 11.96
C THR A 42 -1.13 1.99 12.34
N LEU A 43 -0.84 2.14 13.63
CA LEU A 43 0.50 2.45 14.12
C LEU A 43 1.51 1.35 13.80
N ILE A 44 1.11 0.08 13.86
CA ILE A 44 1.95 -1.05 13.41
C ILE A 44 2.26 -0.93 11.92
N ALA A 45 1.25 -0.63 11.08
CA ALA A 45 1.46 -0.47 9.65
C ALA A 45 2.43 0.69 9.32
N ILE A 46 2.28 1.83 10.02
CA ILE A 46 3.17 2.99 9.88
C ILE A 46 4.58 2.66 10.41
N GLY A 47 4.67 2.01 11.58
CA GLY A 47 5.93 1.61 12.19
C GLY A 47 6.71 0.62 11.34
N ALA A 48 6.01 -0.29 10.65
CA ALA A 48 6.62 -1.23 9.70
C ALA A 48 7.24 -0.55 8.48
N PHE A 49 6.88 0.70 8.20
CA PHE A 49 7.50 1.50 7.14
C PHE A 49 8.81 2.17 7.57
N LEU A 50 9.04 2.36 8.88
CA LEU A 50 10.25 3.04 9.38
C LEU A 50 11.59 2.46 8.88
N PRO A 51 11.77 1.13 8.71
CA PRO A 51 12.99 0.57 8.13
C PRO A 51 13.28 1.03 6.70
N TYR A 52 12.28 1.53 5.97
CA TYR A 52 12.49 2.07 4.62
C TYR A 52 13.53 3.20 4.61
N PHE A 53 13.50 4.13 5.57
CA PHE A 53 14.41 5.28 5.59
C PHE A 53 15.90 4.88 5.64
N PRO A 54 16.37 4.06 6.60
CA PRO A 54 17.76 3.62 6.58
C PRO A 54 18.07 2.77 5.34
N ILE A 55 17.16 1.91 4.85
CA ILE A 55 17.40 1.13 3.62
C ILE A 55 17.58 2.02 2.39
N ASN A 56 16.74 3.05 2.27
CA ASN A 56 16.79 4.06 1.21
C ASN A 56 18.16 4.77 1.17
N HIS A 57 18.76 5.03 2.33
CA HIS A 57 20.11 5.58 2.41
C HIS A 57 21.21 4.53 2.19
N LEU A 58 21.08 3.34 2.79
CA LEU A 58 22.10 2.28 2.68
C LEU A 58 22.27 1.80 1.24
N THR A 59 21.18 1.71 0.47
CA THR A 59 21.23 1.27 -0.94
C THR A 59 21.95 2.23 -1.87
N LEU A 60 22.16 3.50 -1.47
CA LEU A 60 22.98 4.45 -2.24
C LEU A 60 24.43 4.01 -2.43
N SER A 61 25.00 3.32 -1.44
CA SER A 61 26.39 2.84 -1.49
C SER A 61 26.55 1.47 -2.15
N LEU A 62 25.44 0.81 -2.53
CA LEU A 62 25.47 -0.51 -3.14
C LEU A 62 25.52 -0.42 -4.68
N PRO A 63 26.19 -1.37 -5.35
CA PRO A 63 26.13 -1.49 -6.80
C PRO A 63 24.70 -1.85 -7.22
N ALA A 64 24.07 -0.97 -8.00
CA ALA A 64 22.71 -1.15 -8.44
C ALA A 64 22.65 -1.63 -9.89
N GLN A 65 21.68 -2.49 -10.17
CA GLN A 65 21.36 -2.95 -11.52
C GLN A 65 20.42 -1.97 -12.21
N ASP A 66 20.46 -1.90 -13.54
CA ASP A 66 19.47 -1.20 -14.35
C ASP A 66 18.59 -2.23 -15.07
N LEU A 67 17.30 -2.22 -14.76
CA LEU A 67 16.32 -3.14 -15.34
C LEU A 67 15.46 -2.49 -16.44
N ARG A 68 15.82 -1.30 -16.92
CA ARG A 68 15.09 -0.63 -18.01
C ARG A 68 15.16 -1.45 -19.30
N GLY A 69 13.99 -1.74 -19.86
CA GLY A 69 13.83 -2.51 -21.09
C GLY A 69 13.30 -1.69 -22.26
N THR A 70 12.77 -2.40 -23.26
CA THR A 70 12.19 -1.77 -24.46
C THR A 70 10.93 -0.96 -24.16
N ILE A 71 10.09 -1.42 -23.23
CA ILE A 71 8.86 -0.73 -22.85
C ILE A 71 9.18 0.63 -22.23
N ASP A 72 10.19 0.71 -21.37
CA ASP A 72 10.62 1.95 -20.71
C ASP A 72 11.04 3.03 -21.71
N ARG A 73 11.63 2.65 -22.85
CA ARG A 73 12.02 3.57 -23.92
C ARG A 73 10.83 4.17 -24.68
N LEU A 74 9.67 3.50 -24.65
CA LEU A 74 8.45 3.99 -25.29
C LEU A 74 7.69 4.99 -24.41
N ILE A 75 8.01 5.07 -23.12
CA ILE A 75 7.31 5.92 -22.16
C ILE A 75 8.04 7.27 -22.06
N PRO A 76 7.47 8.36 -22.60
CA PRO A 76 8.09 9.67 -22.53
C PRO A 76 8.16 10.14 -21.07
N PHE A 77 9.27 10.78 -20.71
CA PHE A 77 9.37 11.46 -19.43
C PHE A 77 8.38 12.64 -19.40
N ASN A 78 7.57 12.74 -18.35
CA ASN A 78 6.72 13.89 -18.12
C ASN A 78 6.42 14.09 -16.62
N PRO A 79 6.85 15.22 -16.01
CA PRO A 79 6.68 15.49 -14.59
C PRO A 79 5.22 15.67 -14.16
N THR A 80 4.26 15.89 -15.08
CA THR A 80 2.84 16.02 -14.70
C THR A 80 2.27 14.75 -14.09
N TRP A 81 2.84 13.59 -14.44
CA TRP A 81 2.44 12.29 -13.89
C TRP A 81 2.75 12.16 -12.41
N GLU A 82 3.58 13.03 -11.87
CA GLU A 82 3.86 13.10 -10.43
C GLU A 82 2.57 13.25 -9.62
N LEU A 83 1.59 14.03 -10.09
CA LEU A 83 0.30 14.18 -9.41
C LEU A 83 -0.39 12.83 -9.23
N VAL A 84 -0.48 12.04 -10.29
CA VAL A 84 -1.08 10.71 -10.22
C VAL A 84 -0.28 9.80 -9.29
N TYR A 85 1.05 9.82 -9.39
CA TYR A 85 1.91 9.00 -8.53
C TYR A 85 1.70 9.30 -7.05
N VAL A 86 1.77 10.57 -6.62
CA VAL A 86 1.63 10.95 -5.20
C VAL A 86 0.25 10.66 -4.63
N SER A 87 -0.76 10.42 -5.46
CA SER A 87 -2.09 9.98 -5.00
C SER A 87 -2.03 8.67 -4.21
N ILE A 88 -0.99 7.84 -4.41
CA ILE A 88 -0.80 6.60 -3.67
C ILE A 88 -0.78 6.82 -2.15
N TYR A 89 -0.18 7.93 -1.69
CA TYR A 89 -0.06 8.22 -0.26
C TYR A 89 -1.43 8.37 0.40
N PHE A 90 -2.43 8.88 -0.31
CA PHE A 90 -3.81 9.02 0.16
C PHE A 90 -4.64 7.76 -0.08
N TYR A 91 -4.40 7.13 -1.23
CA TYR A 91 -5.08 5.92 -1.67
C TYR A 91 -4.98 4.79 -0.63
N LEU A 92 -3.83 4.62 0.03
CA LEU A 92 -3.68 3.59 1.07
C LEU A 92 -4.47 3.91 2.35
N PHE A 93 -4.59 5.19 2.74
CA PHE A 93 -5.38 5.59 3.90
C PHE A 93 -6.88 5.37 3.71
N VAL A 94 -7.37 5.26 2.47
CA VAL A 94 -8.78 4.90 2.21
C VAL A 94 -9.15 3.62 2.97
N LEU A 95 -8.27 2.62 2.99
CA LEU A 95 -8.56 1.34 3.66
C LEU A 95 -8.68 1.47 5.19
N VAL A 96 -7.96 2.41 5.79
CA VAL A 96 -7.99 2.65 7.25
C VAL A 96 -9.38 3.07 7.71
N PHE A 97 -10.10 3.83 6.90
CA PHE A 97 -11.44 4.32 7.24
C PHE A 97 -12.55 3.52 6.56
N TYR A 98 -12.25 2.85 5.45
CA TYR A 98 -13.27 2.17 4.65
C TYR A 98 -13.49 0.72 5.08
N ILE A 99 -12.45 0.00 5.50
CA ILE A 99 -12.63 -1.36 6.03
C ILE A 99 -13.26 -1.26 7.42
N ARG A 100 -14.46 -1.81 7.61
CA ARG A 100 -15.14 -1.85 8.91
C ARG A 100 -14.72 -3.06 9.73
N ASP A 101 -14.64 -4.24 9.10
CA ASP A 101 -14.39 -5.50 9.78
C ASP A 101 -12.97 -5.57 10.37
N ALA A 102 -12.87 -5.84 11.67
CA ALA A 102 -11.59 -5.87 12.39
C ALA A 102 -10.68 -7.00 11.91
N HIS A 103 -11.24 -8.18 11.61
CA HIS A 103 -10.44 -9.30 11.11
C HIS A 103 -9.85 -8.99 9.73
N LEU A 104 -10.65 -8.50 8.79
CA LEU A 104 -10.17 -8.06 7.48
C LEU A 104 -9.14 -6.94 7.62
N PHE A 105 -9.33 -5.99 8.55
CA PHE A 105 -8.37 -4.92 8.78
C PHE A 105 -7.01 -5.45 9.28
N ARG A 106 -6.99 -6.39 10.24
CA ARG A 106 -5.74 -7.05 10.67
C ARG A 106 -5.04 -7.76 9.52
N ARG A 107 -5.80 -8.47 8.68
CA ARG A 107 -5.25 -9.18 7.50
C ARG A 107 -4.71 -8.21 6.46
N THR A 108 -5.34 -7.04 6.33
CA THR A 108 -4.87 -5.95 5.49
C THR A 108 -3.54 -5.40 5.99
N VAL A 109 -3.44 -5.08 7.29
CA VAL A 109 -2.19 -4.63 7.91
C VAL A 109 -1.09 -5.67 7.77
N LEU A 110 -1.38 -6.94 8.07
CA LEU A 110 -0.43 -8.04 7.88
C LEU A 110 0.06 -8.12 6.43
N SER A 111 -0.82 -7.93 5.46
CA SER A 111 -0.46 -7.92 4.03
C SER A 111 0.53 -6.81 3.70
N PHE A 112 0.27 -5.59 4.16
CA PHE A 112 1.20 -4.47 3.97
C PHE A 112 2.54 -4.69 4.67
N VAL A 113 2.54 -5.26 5.87
CA VAL A 113 3.79 -5.60 6.59
C VAL A 113 4.58 -6.63 5.79
N VAL A 114 3.95 -7.72 5.35
CA VAL A 114 4.62 -8.76 4.54
C VAL A 114 5.18 -8.19 3.25
N ILE A 115 4.43 -7.34 2.54
CA ILE A 115 4.89 -6.68 1.31
C ILE A 115 6.13 -5.82 1.61
N GLN A 116 6.07 -4.96 2.64
CA GLN A 116 7.18 -4.07 3.00
C GLN A 116 8.44 -4.87 3.28
N PHE A 117 8.40 -5.85 4.19
CA PHE A 117 9.57 -6.65 4.53
C PHE A 117 10.08 -7.52 3.37
N THR A 118 9.18 -7.98 2.49
CA THR A 118 9.58 -8.68 1.26
C THR A 118 10.36 -7.74 0.33
N CYS A 119 9.85 -6.53 0.09
CA CYS A 119 10.53 -5.56 -0.76
C CYS A 119 11.86 -5.12 -0.13
N PHE A 120 11.88 -4.83 1.17
CA PHE A 120 13.10 -4.45 1.90
C PHE A 120 14.21 -5.49 1.81
N ALA A 121 13.87 -6.77 1.94
CA ALA A 121 14.83 -7.86 1.77
C ALA A 121 15.43 -7.87 0.36
N VAL A 122 14.59 -7.68 -0.68
CA VAL A 122 15.05 -7.64 -2.07
C VAL A 122 15.86 -6.37 -2.35
N PHE A 123 15.48 -5.20 -1.83
CA PHE A 123 16.23 -3.96 -2.01
C PHE A 123 17.67 -4.07 -1.52
N LEU A 124 17.90 -4.79 -0.43
CA LEU A 124 19.23 -5.02 0.13
C LEU A 124 19.99 -6.12 -0.62
N ALA A 125 19.31 -7.18 -1.05
CA ALA A 125 19.94 -8.33 -1.71
C ALA A 125 20.21 -8.10 -3.21
N TYR A 126 19.36 -7.32 -3.87
CA TYR A 126 19.40 -7.03 -5.30
C TYR A 126 19.00 -5.56 -5.56
N PRO A 127 19.89 -4.61 -5.26
CA PRO A 127 19.62 -3.19 -5.49
C PRO A 127 19.42 -2.91 -6.98
N VAL A 128 18.35 -2.19 -7.30
CA VAL A 128 18.01 -1.74 -8.66
C VAL A 128 17.86 -0.24 -8.62
N GLY A 129 18.46 0.44 -9.60
CA GLY A 129 18.44 1.88 -9.68
C GLY A 129 18.08 2.40 -11.06
N ILE A 130 17.78 3.69 -11.11
CA ILE A 130 17.40 4.38 -12.35
C ILE A 130 18.06 5.75 -12.40
N GLU A 131 18.48 6.15 -13.60
CA GLU A 131 18.93 7.52 -13.83
C GLU A 131 17.72 8.46 -13.89
N ARG A 132 17.82 9.56 -13.14
CA ARG A 132 16.78 10.59 -13.07
C ARG A 132 17.21 11.84 -13.86
N PRO A 133 16.26 12.57 -14.47
CA PRO A 133 16.56 13.82 -15.15
C PRO A 133 17.05 14.89 -14.16
N THR A 134 18.11 15.61 -14.51
CA THR A 134 18.71 16.68 -13.68
C THR A 134 18.30 18.07 -14.13
N ASN A 135 17.77 18.22 -15.34
CA ASN A 135 17.40 19.48 -15.97
C ASN A 135 16.01 20.01 -15.56
N LEU A 136 15.54 19.65 -14.36
CA LEU A 136 14.30 20.20 -13.81
C LEU A 136 14.49 21.64 -13.32
N ARG A 137 13.41 22.41 -13.33
CA ARG A 137 13.32 23.84 -12.99
C ARG A 137 12.31 24.07 -11.85
N PRO A 138 12.53 23.47 -10.66
CA PRO A 138 11.58 23.50 -9.55
C PRO A 138 11.23 24.92 -9.07
N ASP A 139 12.12 25.88 -9.24
CA ASP A 139 11.90 27.28 -8.84
C ASP A 139 10.81 27.99 -9.68
N SER A 140 10.52 27.46 -10.87
CA SER A 140 9.60 28.09 -11.84
C SER A 140 8.41 27.20 -12.24
N HIS A 141 8.46 25.90 -11.96
CA HIS A 141 7.43 24.95 -12.34
C HIS A 141 7.02 24.04 -11.16
N PHE A 142 5.78 24.20 -10.67
CA PHE A 142 5.25 23.47 -9.51
C PHE A 142 5.33 21.94 -9.63
N LEU A 143 5.05 21.38 -10.81
CA LEU A 143 5.06 19.92 -11.01
C LEU A 143 6.48 19.36 -11.00
N GLU A 144 7.44 20.12 -11.53
CA GLU A 144 8.86 19.77 -11.44
C GLU A 144 9.39 19.94 -10.02
N TRP A 145 8.88 20.92 -9.27
CA TRP A 145 9.15 21.05 -7.83
C TRP A 145 8.63 19.85 -7.04
N GLY A 146 7.41 19.38 -7.30
CA GLY A 146 6.86 18.20 -6.63
C GLY A 146 7.66 16.94 -6.95
N LEU A 147 8.07 16.77 -8.22
CA LEU A 147 8.93 15.66 -8.64
C LEU A 147 10.30 15.71 -7.96
N ALA A 148 10.93 16.89 -7.93
CA ALA A 148 12.22 17.09 -7.27
C ALA A 148 12.15 16.83 -5.76
N LEU A 149 11.06 17.25 -5.09
CA LEU A 149 10.80 16.94 -3.69
C LEU A 149 10.73 15.43 -3.46
N ASN A 150 9.96 14.69 -4.27
CA ASN A 150 9.88 13.23 -4.11
C ASN A 150 11.21 12.53 -4.44
N TYR A 151 11.95 13.01 -5.43
CA TYR A 151 13.29 12.49 -5.69
C TYR A 151 14.27 12.71 -4.53
N ALA A 152 14.10 13.78 -3.75
CA ALA A 152 14.90 14.00 -2.54
C ALA A 152 14.50 13.07 -1.39
N LEU A 153 13.22 12.69 -1.30
CA LEU A 153 12.69 11.82 -0.24
C LEU A 153 12.90 10.32 -0.53
N ASP A 154 12.84 9.92 -1.80
CA ASP A 154 12.92 8.53 -2.27
C ASP A 154 14.12 8.38 -3.21
N GLN A 155 15.12 7.59 -2.83
CA GLN A 155 16.39 7.50 -3.55
C GLN A 155 16.31 6.55 -4.74
N PRO A 156 17.07 6.77 -5.82
CA PRO A 156 16.93 6.00 -7.06
C PRO A 156 17.63 4.63 -7.01
N ARG A 157 17.60 3.90 -5.87
CA ARG A 157 18.47 2.72 -5.64
C ARG A 157 17.80 1.50 -5.00
N ASN A 158 16.56 1.63 -4.52
CA ASN A 158 15.77 0.57 -3.88
C ASN A 158 14.46 0.32 -4.66
N LEU A 159 14.56 0.13 -5.98
CA LEU A 159 13.38 0.19 -6.85
C LEU A 159 12.65 -1.15 -7.05
N PHE A 160 13.37 -2.27 -7.02
CA PHE A 160 12.83 -3.59 -7.40
C PHE A 160 12.62 -4.51 -6.19
N PRO A 161 11.42 -5.11 -6.00
CA PRO A 161 10.17 -4.85 -6.70
C PRO A 161 9.56 -3.51 -6.26
N SER A 162 8.69 -2.90 -7.08
CA SER A 162 8.09 -1.62 -6.69
C SER A 162 7.15 -1.79 -5.48
N LEU A 163 7.57 -1.23 -4.34
CA LEU A 163 6.78 -1.19 -3.11
C LEU A 163 5.47 -0.41 -3.29
N HIS A 164 5.52 0.69 -4.04
CA HIS A 164 4.34 1.48 -4.39
C HIS A 164 3.31 0.62 -5.13
N LEU A 165 3.74 -0.09 -6.18
CA LEU A 165 2.82 -0.90 -6.98
C LEU A 165 2.32 -2.12 -6.21
N ALA A 166 3.16 -2.73 -5.39
CA ALA A 166 2.73 -3.81 -4.52
C ALA A 166 1.61 -3.36 -3.56
N ASN A 167 1.79 -2.20 -2.90
CA ASN A 167 0.79 -1.66 -1.99
C ASN A 167 -0.49 -1.23 -2.72
N ALA A 168 -0.36 -0.56 -3.88
CA ALA A 168 -1.52 -0.07 -4.64
C ALA A 168 -2.39 -1.22 -5.17
N PHE A 169 -1.76 -2.26 -5.73
CA PHE A 169 -2.50 -3.43 -6.20
C PHE A 169 -3.05 -4.26 -5.05
N MET A 170 -2.33 -4.40 -3.93
CA MET A 170 -2.83 -5.12 -2.75
C MET A 170 -4.15 -4.50 -2.25
N ALA A 171 -4.19 -3.17 -2.13
CA ALA A 171 -5.40 -2.45 -1.75
C ALA A 171 -6.53 -2.64 -2.79
N SER A 172 -6.20 -2.57 -4.07
CA SER A 172 -7.16 -2.73 -5.16
C SER A 172 -7.76 -4.13 -5.22
N LEU A 173 -6.93 -5.17 -5.05
CA LEU A 173 -7.34 -6.57 -5.04
C LEU A 173 -8.25 -6.88 -3.86
N LEU A 174 -7.95 -6.34 -2.68
CA LEU A 174 -8.84 -6.43 -1.53
C LEU A 174 -10.22 -5.85 -1.88
N LEU A 175 -10.27 -4.62 -2.40
CA LEU A 175 -11.53 -3.98 -2.80
C LEU A 175 -12.26 -4.76 -3.90
N LEU A 176 -11.53 -5.38 -4.84
CA LEU A 176 -12.12 -6.22 -5.88
C LEU A 176 -12.83 -7.45 -5.32
N ARG A 177 -12.32 -8.00 -4.21
CA ARG A 177 -12.93 -9.16 -3.54
C ARG A 177 -14.18 -8.82 -2.74
N VAL A 178 -14.21 -7.64 -2.11
CA VAL A 178 -15.29 -7.26 -1.19
C VAL A 178 -16.33 -6.35 -1.84
N GLN A 179 -15.94 -5.57 -2.85
CA GLN A 179 -16.83 -4.66 -3.59
C GLN A 179 -16.36 -4.53 -5.06
N PRO A 180 -16.67 -5.53 -5.93
CA PRO A 180 -16.05 -5.69 -7.24
C PRO A 180 -16.06 -4.45 -8.15
N ARG A 181 -17.14 -3.66 -8.15
CA ARG A 181 -17.24 -2.43 -8.95
C ARG A 181 -16.22 -1.38 -8.49
N VAL A 182 -16.09 -1.17 -7.19
CA VAL A 182 -15.11 -0.23 -6.63
C VAL A 182 -13.70 -0.78 -6.80
N GLY A 183 -13.50 -2.08 -6.61
CA GLY A 183 -12.22 -2.72 -6.87
C GLY A 183 -11.75 -2.63 -8.31
N ALA A 184 -12.65 -2.75 -9.30
CA ALA A 184 -12.29 -2.54 -10.71
C ALA A 184 -11.80 -1.12 -10.98
N VAL A 185 -12.49 -0.11 -10.40
CA VAL A 185 -12.03 1.30 -10.47
C VAL A 185 -10.69 1.47 -9.77
N ALA A 186 -10.51 0.84 -8.60
CA ALA A 186 -9.25 0.88 -7.86
C ALA A 186 -8.09 0.24 -8.64
N ILE A 187 -8.32 -0.90 -9.31
CA ILE A 187 -7.33 -1.55 -10.19
C ILE A 187 -6.95 -0.62 -11.35
N ALA A 188 -7.95 0.01 -12.00
CA ALA A 188 -7.66 0.98 -13.06
C ALA A 188 -6.81 2.16 -12.56
N TRP A 189 -7.07 2.64 -11.34
CA TRP A 189 -6.25 3.67 -10.71
C TRP A 189 -4.84 3.18 -10.36
N ALA A 190 -4.69 1.96 -9.85
CA ALA A 190 -3.38 1.36 -9.55
C ALA A 190 -2.55 1.14 -10.83
N VAL A 191 -3.19 0.78 -11.95
CA VAL A 191 -2.53 0.74 -13.28
C VAL A 191 -2.05 2.13 -13.68
N LEU A 192 -2.87 3.18 -13.46
CA LEU A 192 -2.49 4.55 -13.77
C LEU A 192 -1.32 5.04 -12.89
N ILE A 193 -1.28 4.65 -11.61
CA ILE A 193 -0.12 4.85 -10.72
C ILE A 193 1.11 4.11 -11.27
N GLY A 194 0.95 2.89 -11.78
CA GLY A 194 2.03 2.14 -12.42
C GLY A 194 2.60 2.82 -13.66
N TYR A 195 1.74 3.39 -14.48
CA TYR A 195 2.19 4.19 -15.61
C TYR A 195 2.89 5.48 -15.14
N SER A 196 2.34 6.15 -14.13
CA SER A 196 2.87 7.42 -13.65
C SER A 196 4.26 7.28 -13.04
N THR A 197 4.55 6.19 -12.32
CA THR A 197 5.91 5.93 -11.79
C THR A 197 6.94 5.82 -12.91
N MET A 198 6.60 5.16 -14.03
CA MET A 198 7.51 5.05 -15.18
C MET A 198 7.68 6.38 -15.91
N ALA A 199 6.58 7.10 -16.14
CA ALA A 199 6.60 8.40 -16.82
C ALA A 199 7.32 9.48 -16.00
N ALA A 200 7.30 9.38 -14.67
CA ALA A 200 8.04 10.23 -13.75
C ALA A 200 9.42 9.66 -13.35
N ARG A 201 9.90 8.59 -13.99
CA ARG A 201 11.23 7.97 -13.75
C ARG A 201 11.49 7.57 -12.29
N HIS A 202 10.46 7.08 -11.61
CA HIS A 202 10.58 6.41 -10.30
C HIS A 202 10.89 4.92 -10.46
N HIS A 203 10.31 4.27 -11.47
CA HIS A 203 10.43 2.82 -11.67
C HIS A 203 10.59 2.43 -13.14
N ALA A 204 11.26 1.31 -13.37
CA ALA A 204 11.20 0.58 -14.63
C ALA A 204 9.96 -0.33 -14.69
N PHE A 205 9.57 -0.75 -15.89
CA PHE A 205 8.45 -1.66 -16.11
C PHE A 205 8.62 -2.99 -15.36
N ALA A 206 9.85 -3.50 -15.26
CA ALA A 206 10.16 -4.72 -14.52
C ALA A 206 9.79 -4.59 -13.02
N ASP A 207 10.10 -3.44 -12.41
CA ASP A 207 9.79 -3.15 -11.01
C ASP A 207 8.27 -3.13 -10.77
N VAL A 208 7.53 -2.52 -11.70
CA VAL A 208 6.06 -2.46 -11.69
C VAL A 208 5.46 -3.86 -11.74
N VAL A 209 5.88 -4.68 -12.70
CA VAL A 209 5.38 -6.07 -12.84
C VAL A 209 5.71 -6.91 -11.60
N ALA A 210 6.92 -6.78 -11.06
CA ALA A 210 7.31 -7.50 -9.87
C ALA A 210 6.51 -7.04 -8.62
N GLY A 211 6.24 -5.75 -8.48
CA GLY A 211 5.35 -5.22 -7.44
C GLY A 211 3.93 -5.80 -7.53
N VAL A 212 3.37 -5.86 -8.74
CA VAL A 212 2.05 -6.51 -8.98
C VAL A 212 2.09 -7.99 -8.61
N ALA A 213 3.17 -8.71 -8.95
CA ALA A 213 3.32 -10.12 -8.59
C ALA A 213 3.35 -10.33 -7.07
N VAL A 214 4.08 -9.49 -6.34
CA VAL A 214 4.13 -9.48 -4.87
C VAL A 214 2.74 -9.23 -4.27
N ALA A 215 1.98 -8.27 -4.83
CA ALA A 215 0.62 -8.00 -4.40
C ALA A 215 -0.31 -9.21 -4.61
N LEU A 216 -0.27 -9.82 -5.79
CA LEU A 216 -1.09 -11.00 -6.13
C LEU A 216 -0.79 -12.18 -5.21
N LEU A 217 0.49 -12.41 -4.90
CA LEU A 217 0.90 -13.49 -3.99
C LEU A 217 0.40 -13.22 -2.57
N THR A 218 0.62 -12.00 -2.06
CA THR A 218 0.17 -11.58 -0.74
C THR A 218 -1.35 -11.67 -0.61
N ASP A 219 -2.09 -11.17 -1.61
CA ASP A 219 -3.55 -11.24 -1.65
C ASP A 219 -4.04 -12.70 -1.62
N ARG A 220 -3.47 -13.58 -2.44
CA ARG A 220 -3.85 -15.01 -2.44
C ARG A 220 -3.59 -15.71 -1.11
N LEU A 221 -2.49 -15.38 -0.44
CA LEU A 221 -2.09 -16.05 0.79
C LEU A 221 -2.80 -15.50 2.03
N ILE A 222 -3.15 -14.21 2.05
CA ILE A 222 -3.58 -13.51 3.27
C ILE A 222 -5.02 -13.01 3.18
N VAL A 223 -5.37 -12.28 2.11
CA VAL A 223 -6.70 -11.62 2.01
C VAL A 223 -7.76 -12.52 1.40
N ALA A 224 -7.43 -13.29 0.37
CA ALA A 224 -8.38 -14.20 -0.27
C ALA A 224 -9.00 -15.20 0.73
N PRO A 225 -8.24 -15.85 1.63
CA PRO A 225 -8.81 -16.74 2.65
C PRO A 225 -9.63 -15.98 3.69
N ALA A 226 -9.23 -14.75 4.02
CA ALA A 226 -9.93 -13.92 5.00
C ALA A 226 -11.32 -13.45 4.53
N VAL A 227 -11.50 -13.30 3.21
CA VAL A 227 -12.78 -12.88 2.60
C VAL A 227 -13.67 -14.07 2.26
N ALA A 228 -13.11 -15.22 1.87
CA ALA A 228 -13.87 -16.36 1.34
C ALA A 228 -15.03 -16.81 2.25
N GLY A 229 -14.82 -16.86 3.57
CA GLY A 229 -15.84 -17.25 4.55
C GLY A 229 -16.73 -16.12 5.07
N ARG A 230 -16.67 -14.91 4.48
CA ARG A 230 -17.29 -13.70 5.06
C ARG A 230 -18.03 -12.82 4.04
N ARG A 231 -18.36 -13.36 2.87
CA ARG A 231 -19.05 -12.62 1.79
C ARG A 231 -20.41 -12.06 2.20
N ASP A 232 -21.06 -12.70 3.16
CA ASP A 232 -22.39 -12.30 3.64
C ASP A 232 -22.34 -11.20 4.73
N GLN A 233 -21.14 -10.78 5.15
CA GLN A 233 -20.96 -9.77 6.20
C GLN A 233 -20.76 -8.37 5.62
N ALA A 234 -21.19 -7.35 6.37
CA ALA A 234 -20.87 -5.97 6.06
C ALA A 234 -19.40 -5.66 6.42
N LEU A 235 -18.49 -5.88 5.47
CA LEU A 235 -17.04 -5.73 5.64
C LEU A 235 -16.57 -4.28 5.56
N LEU A 236 -17.34 -3.40 4.92
CA LEU A 236 -16.98 -2.02 4.64
C LEU A 236 -17.90 -1.03 5.36
N ASN A 237 -17.36 0.14 5.65
CA ASN A 237 -18.12 1.31 6.07
C ASN A 237 -18.86 1.93 4.86
N PRO A 238 -19.79 2.88 5.09
CA PRO A 238 -20.43 3.60 4.00
C PRO A 238 -19.41 4.31 3.10
N PRO A 239 -19.64 4.40 1.77
CA PRO A 239 -18.67 4.94 0.81
C PRO A 239 -18.24 6.39 1.09
N GLN A 240 -19.03 7.15 1.84
CA GLN A 240 -18.70 8.50 2.27
C GLN A 240 -17.39 8.56 3.06
N THR A 241 -17.04 7.52 3.82
CA THR A 241 -15.76 7.50 4.56
C THR A 241 -14.56 7.43 3.63
N ALA A 242 -14.66 6.68 2.53
CA ALA A 242 -13.64 6.64 1.49
C ALA A 242 -13.54 7.97 0.74
N LEU A 243 -14.70 8.56 0.38
CA LEU A 243 -14.75 9.84 -0.33
C LEU A 243 -14.14 10.99 0.49
N ALA A 244 -14.35 11.00 1.81
CA ALA A 244 -13.75 11.99 2.70
C ALA A 244 -12.21 11.95 2.64
N VAL A 245 -11.60 10.76 2.63
CA VAL A 245 -10.14 10.59 2.51
C VAL A 245 -9.65 11.03 1.13
N ILE A 246 -10.38 10.65 0.07
CA ILE A 246 -10.04 11.04 -1.31
C ILE A 246 -10.09 12.57 -1.47
N ALA A 247 -11.03 13.25 -0.82
CA ALA A 247 -11.15 14.71 -0.89
C ALA A 247 -9.97 15.48 -0.24
N ILE A 248 -9.19 14.83 0.64
CA ILE A 248 -8.00 15.44 1.24
C ILE A 248 -6.90 15.66 0.19
N TYR A 249 -6.79 14.78 -0.80
CA TYR A 249 -5.74 14.84 -1.82
C TYR A 249 -5.68 16.19 -2.56
N PRO A 250 -6.75 16.69 -3.22
CA PRO A 250 -6.70 18.00 -3.90
C PRO A 250 -6.45 19.16 -2.93
N ILE A 251 -6.90 19.06 -1.67
CA ILE A 251 -6.62 20.07 -0.63
C ILE A 251 -5.11 20.10 -0.33
N THR A 252 -4.47 18.94 -0.20
CA THR A 252 -3.02 18.86 0.00
C THR A 252 -2.24 19.38 -1.21
N VAL A 253 -2.65 19.04 -2.43
CA VAL A 253 -2.01 19.57 -3.65
C VAL A 253 -2.11 21.10 -3.71
N LEU A 254 -3.28 21.66 -3.38
CA LEU A 254 -3.46 23.12 -3.31
C LEU A 254 -2.57 23.74 -2.21
N ALA A 255 -2.52 23.14 -1.03
CA ALA A 255 -1.66 23.62 0.06
C ALA A 255 -0.18 23.62 -0.33
N LEU A 256 0.30 22.54 -0.95
CA LEU A 256 1.68 22.45 -1.47
C LEU A 256 1.94 23.48 -2.56
N TYR A 257 0.98 23.74 -3.44
CA TYR A 257 1.09 24.79 -4.44
C TYR A 257 1.23 26.18 -3.81
N LEU A 258 0.44 26.48 -2.78
CA LEU A 258 0.53 27.76 -2.05
C LEU A 258 1.87 27.90 -1.31
N LEU A 259 2.38 26.83 -0.71
CA LEU A 259 3.70 26.82 -0.08
C LEU A 259 4.81 27.06 -1.11
N TRP A 260 4.77 26.37 -2.24
CA TRP A 260 5.70 26.59 -3.36
C TRP A 260 5.65 28.03 -3.86
N ARG A 261 4.44 28.60 -4.05
CA ARG A 261 4.25 30.02 -4.41
C ARG A 261 4.81 30.99 -3.38
N ALA A 262 4.89 30.60 -2.11
CA ALA A 262 5.50 31.37 -1.03
C ALA A 262 7.04 31.17 -0.93
N GLY A 263 7.64 30.40 -1.85
CA GLY A 263 9.08 30.15 -1.89
C GLY A 263 9.53 28.97 -1.01
N TRP A 264 8.62 28.09 -0.58
CA TRP A 264 9.01 26.91 0.20
C TRP A 264 9.73 25.87 -0.68
N GLN A 265 10.99 25.59 -0.33
CA GLN A 265 11.85 24.64 -1.04
C GLN A 265 12.74 23.90 -0.02
N PRO A 266 12.23 22.80 0.58
CA PRO A 266 12.91 22.12 1.69
C PRO A 266 14.03 21.16 1.22
N PHE A 267 14.49 21.29 -0.02
CA PHE A 267 15.48 20.43 -0.65
C PHE A 267 16.41 21.26 -1.55
N THR A 268 17.59 20.73 -1.84
CA THR A 268 18.49 21.28 -2.86
C THR A 268 18.26 20.57 -4.19
N TRP A 269 18.36 21.31 -5.29
CA TRP A 269 18.22 20.74 -6.64
C TRP A 269 19.33 21.25 -7.58
N PRO A 270 19.99 20.36 -8.36
CA PRO A 270 19.89 18.90 -8.30
C PRO A 270 20.32 18.36 -6.92
N ALA A 271 19.74 17.23 -6.50
CA ALA A 271 20.09 16.62 -5.22
C ALA A 271 21.60 16.33 -5.18
N ALA A 272 22.26 16.61 -4.05
CA ALA A 272 23.66 16.24 -3.87
C ALA A 272 23.78 14.72 -3.98
N GLY A 273 24.59 14.26 -4.94
CA GLY A 273 24.80 12.83 -5.23
C GLY A 273 25.62 12.12 -4.16
#